data_AF-A0A8J7B1U4-F1
#
_entry.id   AF-A0A8J7B1U4-F1
#
_cell.length_a   1.000
_cell.length_b   1.000
_cell.length_c   1.000
_cell.angle_alpha   90.00
_cell.angle_beta   90.00
_cell.angle_gamma   90.00
#
_symmetry.space_group_name_H-M   'P 1'
#
loop_
_entity.id
_entity.type
_entity.pdbx_description
1 polymer ?
#
loop_
_entity_poly.entity_id
_entity_poly.type
_entity_poly.pdbx_seq_one_letter_code
_entity_poly.pdbx_strand_id
1 'polypeptide(L)'
;MKVLTVFGTCFLLLLALLWSRTESYFPLYPLIDTRLPQGFSEQKFKQITPGMSKAEVAAVLPGSPESSSTQWQEPYWFYGNDGGCHGMCDLAWVGFEVQFDEAGNVTTTKRSVFGD
;
A
#
# COMPACT_ATOMS: atom_id res chain seq x y z
N MET A 1 40.21 11.62 -24.33
CA MET A 1 39.31 10.50 -23.94
C MET A 1 38.97 10.46 -22.46
N LYS A 2 39.92 10.58 -21.51
CA LYS A 2 39.64 10.43 -20.06
C LYS A 2 38.65 11.45 -19.47
N VAL A 3 38.64 12.69 -19.95
CA VAL A 3 37.74 13.75 -19.45
C VAL A 3 36.27 13.44 -19.78
N LEU A 4 35.99 12.98 -20.99
CA LEU A 4 34.62 12.63 -21.42
C LEU A 4 34.05 11.45 -20.62
N THR A 5 34.90 10.49 -20.25
CA THR A 5 34.52 9.35 -19.42
C THR A 5 34.13 9.78 -18.00
N VAL A 6 34.90 10.68 -17.38
CA VAL A 6 34.61 11.17 -16.02
C VAL A 6 33.30 11.96 -15.97
N PHE A 7 33.05 12.84 -16.95
CA PHE A 7 31.78 13.56 -17.04
C PHE A 7 30.59 12.62 -17.27
N GLY A 8 30.75 11.59 -18.11
CA GLY A 8 29.72 10.56 -18.31
C GLY A 8 29.39 9.79 -17.03
N THR A 9 30.40 9.36 -16.27
CA THR A 9 30.20 8.65 -15.00
C THR A 9 29.55 9.53 -13.94
N CYS A 10 29.96 10.79 -13.81
CA CYS A 10 29.33 11.74 -12.88
C CYS A 10 27.87 12.03 -13.25
N PHE A 11 27.55 12.15 -14.55
CA PHE A 11 26.18 12.37 -15.00
C PHE A 11 25.27 11.16 -14.72
N LEU A 12 25.76 9.93 -14.93
CA LEU A 12 25.02 8.71 -14.59
C LEU A 12 24.80 8.55 -13.08
N LEU A 13 25.80 8.89 -12.26
CA LEU A 13 25.65 8.92 -10.80
C LEU A 13 24.62 9.97 -10.35
N LEU A 14 24.61 11.15 -10.98
CA LEU A 14 23.63 12.19 -10.69
C LEU A 14 22.20 11.75 -11.06
N LEU A 15 22.02 11.10 -12.21
CA LEU A 15 20.73 10.53 -12.61
C LEU A 15 20.28 9.40 -11.67
N ALA A 16 21.19 8.54 -11.22
CA ALA A 16 20.89 7.50 -10.23
C ALA A 16 20.46 8.09 -8.88
N LEU A 17 21.09 9.19 -8.44
CA LEU A 17 20.74 9.92 -7.22
C LEU A 17 19.40 10.68 -7.32
N LEU A 18 19.00 11.09 -8.52
CA LEU A 18 17.70 11.72 -8.76
C LEU A 18 16.56 10.69 -8.82
N TRP A 19 16.85 9.44 -9.21
CA TRP A 19 15.86 8.36 -9.23
C TRP A 19 15.60 7.77 -7.82
N SER A 20 16.53 7.92 -6.89
CA SER A 20 16.43 7.37 -5.54
C SER A 20 15.52 8.17 -4.58
N ARG A 21 14.70 9.10 -5.08
CA ARG A 21 13.80 9.94 -4.27
C ARG A 21 12.34 9.94 -4.71
N THR A 22 11.97 9.09 -5.66
CA THR A 22 10.58 8.88 -6.04
C THR A 22 10.18 7.54 -5.45
N GLU A 23 9.22 7.49 -4.54
CA GLU A 23 8.66 6.25 -3.98
C GLU A 23 8.07 5.45 -5.15
N SER A 24 8.91 4.65 -5.80
CA SER A 24 8.58 4.09 -7.09
C SER A 24 7.79 2.81 -6.88
N TYR A 25 6.71 2.64 -7.63
CA TYR A 25 5.98 1.39 -7.61
C TYR A 25 6.80 0.27 -8.25
N PHE A 26 6.99 -0.84 -7.52
CA PHE A 26 7.72 -2.01 -8.01
C PHE A 26 6.76 -3.15 -8.39
N PRO A 27 6.45 -3.37 -9.69
CA PRO A 27 5.35 -4.26 -10.09
C PRO A 27 5.53 -5.74 -9.75
N LEU A 28 6.78 -6.20 -9.61
CA LEU A 28 7.08 -7.60 -9.30
C LEU A 28 6.85 -7.94 -7.82
N TYR A 29 7.05 -6.97 -6.94
CA TYR A 29 6.84 -7.11 -5.49
C TYR A 29 6.11 -5.87 -4.97
N PRO A 30 4.82 -5.72 -5.29
CA PRO A 30 4.09 -4.48 -5.05
C PRO A 30 3.83 -4.19 -3.57
N LEU A 31 4.02 -5.18 -2.69
CA LEU A 31 3.83 -5.04 -1.24
C LEU A 31 5.16 -5.00 -0.48
N ILE A 32 6.30 -4.86 -1.18
CA ILE A 32 7.62 -4.91 -0.57
C ILE A 32 7.78 -3.86 0.54
N ASP A 33 7.18 -2.68 0.38
CA ASP A 33 7.21 -1.61 1.37
C ASP A 33 5.92 -1.50 2.18
N THR A 34 4.99 -2.42 2.01
CA THR A 34 3.70 -2.39 2.70
C THR A 34 3.73 -3.27 3.94
N ARG A 35 3.55 -2.67 5.12
CA ARG A 35 3.29 -3.38 6.36
C ARG A 35 1.81 -3.76 6.44
N LEU A 36 1.55 -5.06 6.56
CA LEU A 36 0.20 -5.61 6.64
C LEU A 36 0.03 -6.40 7.94
N PRO A 37 -1.18 -6.45 8.52
CA PRO A 37 -1.43 -7.24 9.71
C PRO A 37 -1.25 -8.73 9.44
N GLN A 38 -0.95 -9.47 10.51
CA GLN A 38 -0.69 -10.90 10.40
C GLN A 38 -1.89 -11.65 9.82
N GLY A 39 -1.64 -12.44 8.79
CA GLY A 39 -2.67 -13.28 8.13
C GLY A 39 -3.48 -12.56 7.06
N PHE A 40 -3.26 -11.26 6.86
CA PHE A 40 -3.76 -10.52 5.71
C PHE A 40 -3.15 -11.06 4.42
N SER A 41 -3.96 -11.14 3.36
CA SER A 41 -3.46 -11.35 2.01
C SER A 41 -4.34 -10.64 1.00
N GLU A 42 -3.75 -10.18 -0.12
CA GLU A 42 -4.52 -9.60 -1.22
C GLU A 42 -5.59 -10.56 -1.76
N GLN A 43 -5.32 -11.86 -1.74
CA GLN A 43 -6.27 -12.86 -2.21
C GLN A 43 -7.53 -12.90 -1.33
N LYS A 44 -7.37 -12.82 -0.01
CA LYS A 44 -8.50 -12.75 0.94
C LYS A 44 -9.23 -11.42 0.81
N PHE A 45 -8.49 -10.32 0.64
CA PHE A 45 -9.10 -9.01 0.41
C PHE A 45 -10.01 -9.02 -0.83
N LYS A 46 -9.58 -9.64 -1.92
CA LYS A 46 -10.36 -9.81 -3.16
C LYS A 46 -11.61 -10.68 -3.02
N GLN A 47 -11.76 -11.42 -1.92
CA GLN A 47 -12.96 -12.19 -1.63
C GLN A 47 -14.07 -11.37 -0.98
N ILE A 48 -13.76 -10.16 -0.51
CA ILE A 48 -14.75 -9.26 0.08
C ILE A 48 -15.62 -8.67 -1.02
N THR A 49 -16.93 -8.85 -0.88
CA THR A 49 -17.92 -8.35 -1.82
C THR A 49 -18.89 -7.40 -1.14
N PRO A 50 -19.52 -6.47 -1.88
CA PRO A 50 -20.61 -5.65 -1.36
C PRO A 50 -21.71 -6.51 -0.72
N GLY A 51 -22.27 -6.01 0.39
CA GLY A 51 -23.28 -6.68 1.19
C GLY A 51 -22.76 -7.57 2.32
N MET A 52 -21.46 -7.89 2.37
CA MET A 52 -20.88 -8.61 3.52
C MET A 52 -20.94 -7.76 4.79
N SER A 53 -21.28 -8.36 5.91
CA SER A 53 -21.21 -7.71 7.22
C SER A 53 -19.78 -7.55 7.71
N LYS A 54 -19.55 -6.61 8.63
CA LYS A 54 -18.26 -6.48 9.35
C LYS A 54 -17.74 -7.79 9.95
N ALA A 55 -18.64 -8.65 10.45
CA ALA A 55 -18.26 -9.95 11.01
C ALA A 55 -17.74 -10.92 9.93
N GLU A 56 -18.39 -10.95 8.77
CA GLU A 56 -17.94 -11.76 7.63
C GLU A 56 -16.59 -11.25 7.11
N VAL A 57 -16.41 -9.92 7.02
CA VAL A 57 -15.11 -9.33 6.65
C VAL A 57 -14.01 -9.74 7.63
N ALA A 58 -14.27 -9.67 8.94
CA ALA A 58 -13.30 -10.06 9.96
C ALA A 58 -12.95 -11.57 9.93
N ALA A 59 -13.86 -12.42 9.47
CA ALA A 59 -13.59 -13.84 9.26
C ALA A 59 -12.68 -14.10 8.04
N VAL A 60 -12.83 -13.29 6.98
CA VAL A 60 -12.04 -13.40 5.75
C VAL A 60 -10.65 -12.75 5.91
N LEU A 61 -10.59 -11.56 6.50
CA LEU A 61 -9.37 -10.80 6.78
C LEU A 61 -9.03 -10.85 8.26
N PRO A 62 -8.24 -11.84 8.70
CA PRO A 62 -7.75 -11.86 10.06
C PRO A 62 -6.77 -10.70 10.28
N GLY A 63 -6.87 -10.08 11.45
CA GLY A 63 -6.08 -8.91 11.83
C GLY A 63 -6.93 -7.65 11.93
N SER A 64 -6.59 -6.79 12.88
CA SER A 64 -7.25 -5.50 13.04
C SER A 64 -6.85 -4.56 11.90
N PRO A 65 -7.78 -3.69 11.45
CA PRO A 65 -7.40 -2.60 10.55
C PRO A 65 -6.42 -1.66 11.25
N GLU A 66 -5.51 -1.07 10.47
CA GLU A 66 -4.55 -0.07 10.95
C GLU A 66 -5.26 1.20 11.37
N SER A 67 -6.31 1.58 10.64
CA SER A 67 -7.19 2.68 11.01
C SER A 67 -8.65 2.37 10.67
N SER A 68 -9.54 2.98 11.45
CA SER A 68 -10.97 2.98 11.18
C SER A 68 -11.53 4.36 11.50
N SER A 69 -12.49 4.81 10.72
CA SER A 69 -13.23 6.04 10.99
C SER A 69 -14.72 5.75 10.98
N THR A 70 -15.43 6.45 11.86
CA THR A 70 -16.90 6.42 11.95
C THR A 70 -17.51 7.82 11.88
N GLN A 71 -16.68 8.87 11.83
CA GLN A 71 -17.10 10.16 12.37
C GLN A 71 -17.43 11.24 11.34
N TRP A 72 -17.00 11.14 10.07
CA TRP A 72 -17.23 12.21 9.09
C TRP A 72 -17.35 11.76 7.61
N GLN A 73 -17.21 10.46 7.34
CA GLN A 73 -17.32 9.80 6.03
C GLN A 73 -17.94 8.41 6.26
N GLU A 74 -18.37 7.71 5.18
CA GLU A 74 -18.85 6.33 5.30
C GLU A 74 -17.87 5.50 6.15
N PRO A 75 -18.35 4.75 7.16
CA PRO A 75 -17.46 3.99 8.03
C PRO A 75 -16.53 3.12 7.21
N TYR A 76 -15.23 3.14 7.49
CA TYR A 76 -14.28 2.33 6.73
C TYR A 76 -13.26 1.65 7.62
N TRP A 77 -12.69 0.57 7.11
CA TRP A 77 -11.51 -0.11 7.62
C TRP A 77 -10.38 0.01 6.62
N PHE A 78 -9.21 0.40 7.09
CA PHE A 78 -8.03 0.53 6.26
C PHE A 78 -6.90 -0.37 6.75
N TYR A 79 -6.24 -1.04 5.80
CA TYR A 79 -5.13 -1.96 6.02
C TYR A 79 -3.96 -1.56 5.13
N GLY A 80 -2.75 -1.68 5.66
CA GLY A 80 -1.54 -1.24 4.96
C GLY A 80 -0.97 0.00 5.62
N ASN A 81 0.33 0.00 5.82
CA ASN A 81 1.09 1.15 6.29
C ASN A 81 2.46 1.12 5.60
N ASP A 82 3.07 2.28 5.45
CA ASP A 82 4.40 2.45 4.87
C ASP A 82 5.50 1.83 5.74
N GLY A 83 6.67 1.54 5.16
CA GLY A 83 7.90 1.15 5.85
C GLY A 83 8.11 -0.35 6.00
N GLY A 84 7.59 -1.16 5.07
CA GLY A 84 7.84 -2.61 5.00
C GLY A 84 9.29 -2.96 4.67
N CYS A 85 10.01 -2.07 3.97
CA CYS A 85 11.40 -2.27 3.56
C CYS A 85 12.44 -1.81 4.59
N HIS A 86 12.01 -1.42 5.80
CA HIS A 86 12.86 -1.06 6.95
C HIS A 86 14.01 -0.08 6.61
N GLY A 87 13.75 0.90 5.72
CA GLY A 87 14.71 1.94 5.35
C GLY A 87 15.83 1.49 4.39
N MET A 88 15.78 0.26 3.88
CA MET A 88 16.70 -0.20 2.81
C MET A 88 16.24 0.25 1.43
N CYS A 89 14.95 0.53 1.29
CA CYS A 89 14.32 1.12 0.12
C CYS A 89 13.14 1.98 0.56
N ASP A 90 12.83 2.98 -0.25
CA ASP A 90 11.72 3.91 -0.10
C ASP A 90 10.89 3.79 -1.37
N LEU A 91 9.97 2.84 -1.35
CA LEU A 91 9.16 2.41 -2.49
C LEU A 91 7.69 2.68 -2.21
N ALA A 92 6.90 2.78 -3.27
CA ALA A 92 5.47 2.97 -3.09
C ALA A 92 4.86 1.82 -2.27
N TRP A 93 4.02 2.16 -1.31
CA TRP A 93 3.28 1.21 -0.50
C TRP A 93 1.82 1.11 -0.94
N VAL A 94 1.11 0.08 -0.49
CA VAL A 94 -0.26 -0.24 -0.93
C VAL A 94 -1.21 -0.22 0.25
N GLY A 95 -2.27 0.58 0.14
CA GLY A 95 -3.38 0.56 1.08
C GLY A 95 -4.59 -0.18 0.55
N PHE A 96 -5.33 -0.79 1.47
CA PHE A 96 -6.54 -1.55 1.23
C PHE A 96 -7.65 -1.03 2.12
N GLU A 97 -8.75 -0.62 1.51
CA GLU A 97 -9.87 0.00 2.19
C GLU A 97 -11.13 -0.82 1.98
N VAL A 98 -11.90 -1.02 3.04
CA VAL A 98 -13.24 -1.60 3.03
C VAL A 98 -14.19 -0.54 3.56
N GLN A 99 -15.10 -0.05 2.73
CA GLN A 99 -16.12 0.91 3.13
C GLN A 99 -17.42 0.18 3.51
N PHE A 100 -18.13 0.74 4.47
CA PHE A 100 -19.36 0.20 5.01
C PHE A 100 -20.48 1.23 4.98
N ASP A 101 -21.72 0.77 4.81
CA ASP A 101 -22.92 1.57 5.02
C ASP A 101 -23.20 1.80 6.52
N GLU A 102 -24.24 2.58 6.81
CA GLU A 102 -24.71 2.84 8.18
C GLU A 102 -25.14 1.55 8.92
N ALA A 103 -25.59 0.52 8.19
CA ALA A 103 -25.96 -0.78 8.74
C ALA A 103 -24.75 -1.69 9.02
N GLY A 104 -23.55 -1.30 8.59
CA GLY A 104 -22.31 -2.06 8.77
C GLY A 104 -22.07 -3.14 7.71
N ASN A 105 -22.67 -3.02 6.53
CA ASN A 105 -22.42 -3.90 5.39
C ASN A 105 -21.46 -3.23 4.41
N VAL A 106 -20.64 -4.02 3.73
CA VAL A 106 -19.66 -3.54 2.76
C VAL A 106 -20.39 -2.87 1.60
N THR A 107 -19.99 -1.64 1.28
CA THR A 107 -20.46 -0.93 0.07
C THR A 107 -19.44 -1.08 -1.05
N THR A 108 -18.16 -0.91 -0.75
CA THR A 108 -17.08 -1.02 -1.72
C THR A 108 -15.75 -1.43 -1.08
N THR A 109 -14.84 -1.91 -1.90
CA THR A 109 -13.44 -2.16 -1.54
C THR A 109 -12.52 -1.40 -2.50
N LYS A 110 -11.43 -0.86 -1.97
CA LYS A 110 -10.47 -0.07 -2.75
C LYS A 110 -9.05 -0.50 -2.45
N ARG A 111 -8.25 -0.61 -3.51
CA ARG A 111 -6.80 -0.77 -3.43
C ARG A 111 -6.15 0.52 -3.94
N SER A 112 -5.29 1.13 -3.15
CA SER A 112 -4.61 2.37 -3.47
C SER A 112 -3.10 2.17 -3.40
N VAL A 113 -2.35 2.81 -4.29
CA VAL A 113 -0.89 2.86 -4.24
C VAL A 113 -0.51 4.27 -3.79
N PHE A 114 0.35 4.37 -2.79
CA PHE A 114 0.85 5.61 -2.22
C PHE A 114 2.33 5.70 -2.55
N GLY A 115 2.73 6.82 -3.14
CA GLY A 115 4.07 7.11 -3.63
C GLY A 115 4.25 8.63 -3.75
N ASP A 116 5.40 9.17 -3.37
CA ASP A 116 5.90 10.52 -3.66
C ASP A 116 6.27 10.75 -5.14
#